data_AF-A0A1B1K7N7-F1
#
_entry.id   AF-A0A1B1K7N7-F1
#
_cell.length_a   1.000
_cell.length_b   1.000
_cell.length_c   1.000
_cell.angle_alpha   90.00
_cell.angle_beta   90.00
_cell.angle_gamma   90.00
#
_symmetry.space_group_name_H-M   'P 1'
#
loop_
_entity.id
_entity.type
_entity.pdbx_description
1 polymer ?
#
loop_
_entity_poly.entity_id
_entity_poly.type
_entity_poly.pdbx_seq_one_letter_code
_entity_poly.pdbx_strand_id
1 'polypeptide(L)'
;MRPEQLDLPFVREPNLDCPLVAAAEPVLRQLADGLVDEPVSVILTSADGVILTRITASRRLNRTLDDVQLIPGYSYAEEFAGTNGIGTTLETRQPTLVTGAEHFADCLGQLACAGVPITHPMSGALVGALDLTGWVEDGGPLLATLAKSATAQIEGRLLAQASADQTALLNTYLKACRRSPQTGVLALGDDVVLVNRKLRVALDAQDQGALLEHAVDLSGAPATQRHIVALPSGQTARLSSVEDFGLGARRQMALFYVHLLEIPTSGSPALESIRILPGITGSSASWRRSCQQIARCAREQQWVTVSGETGSGRGSALKAVAIEHIPIRTRIFTVAELAGDSAALSALEQELGQDRFSVILRDIDLLGESRLRTVADLVQGREHAGWIGATIGGTDHNTDLDTLILPHFSHTVTMPALRHRIDDLHSLVPHLLRQLGRGADLSLSPAAMRQLCKYSWPGNVTELRQVLHDVVQRQRSGVVEVEQLPPMCRALSRHTLTQIEALERDAIVRSLEENHGNKKAAATALGISRATIYRKIKEFGIDI
;
A
#
# COMPACT_ATOMS: atom_id res chain seq x y z
N MET A 1 -34.44 -10.17 -16.32
CA MET A 1 -34.67 -11.60 -16.01
C MET A 1 -36.15 -11.89 -16.19
N ARG A 2 -36.54 -13.00 -16.84
CA ARG A 2 -37.94 -13.42 -16.98
C ARG A 2 -38.22 -14.52 -15.94
N PRO A 3 -39.31 -14.46 -15.15
CA PRO A 3 -39.58 -15.45 -14.08
C PRO A 3 -39.68 -16.90 -14.55
N GLU A 4 -40.06 -17.09 -15.83
CA GLU A 4 -40.38 -18.39 -16.43
C GLU A 4 -39.16 -19.21 -16.90
N GLN A 5 -37.96 -18.60 -16.96
CA GLN A 5 -36.73 -19.28 -17.41
C GLN A 5 -35.51 -18.82 -16.60
N LEU A 6 -34.88 -19.76 -15.89
CA LEU A 6 -33.59 -19.58 -15.24
C LEU A 6 -32.49 -20.01 -16.22
N ASP A 7 -31.73 -19.05 -16.73
CA ASP A 7 -30.54 -19.29 -17.56
C ASP A 7 -29.34 -18.69 -16.83
N LEU A 8 -28.66 -19.54 -16.06
CA LEU A 8 -27.58 -19.12 -15.19
C LEU A 8 -26.23 -19.24 -15.87
N PRO A 9 -25.33 -18.27 -15.67
CA PRO A 9 -24.01 -18.32 -16.25
C PRO A 9 -23.16 -19.37 -15.52
N PHE A 10 -22.51 -20.24 -16.29
CA PHE A 10 -21.28 -20.87 -15.84
C PHE A 10 -20.19 -19.79 -15.75
N VAL A 11 -19.67 -19.55 -14.55
CA VAL A 11 -18.70 -18.46 -14.32
C VAL A 11 -17.28 -18.98 -14.41
N ARG A 12 -16.99 -20.09 -13.71
CA ARG A 12 -15.65 -20.69 -13.64
C ARG A 12 -15.68 -22.08 -13.04
N GLU A 13 -14.62 -22.83 -13.26
CA GLU A 13 -14.35 -24.05 -12.49
C GLU A 13 -14.20 -23.71 -10.99
N PRO A 14 -14.87 -24.47 -10.08
CA PRO A 14 -14.75 -24.28 -8.64
C PRO A 14 -13.32 -24.41 -8.13
N ASN A 15 -12.85 -23.42 -7.38
CA ASN A 15 -11.59 -23.54 -6.65
C ASN A 15 -11.79 -24.34 -5.36
N LEU A 16 -11.53 -25.64 -5.42
CA LEU A 16 -11.64 -26.55 -4.27
C LEU A 16 -10.44 -26.48 -3.31
N ASP A 17 -9.32 -25.89 -3.74
CA ASP A 17 -8.10 -25.75 -2.95
C ASP A 17 -8.06 -24.46 -2.11
N CYS A 18 -9.24 -23.89 -1.79
CA CYS A 18 -9.33 -22.67 -1.00
C CYS A 18 -9.59 -22.93 0.51
N PRO A 19 -9.18 -21.99 1.40
CA PRO A 19 -9.36 -22.15 2.85
C PRO A 19 -10.82 -22.40 3.27
N LEU A 20 -11.78 -21.78 2.58
CA LEU A 20 -13.20 -21.99 2.83
C LEU A 20 -13.61 -23.46 2.63
N VAL A 21 -13.24 -24.06 1.50
CA VAL A 21 -13.57 -25.46 1.19
C VAL A 21 -12.87 -26.40 2.16
N ALA A 22 -11.59 -26.18 2.47
CA ALA A 22 -10.85 -26.99 3.44
C ALA A 22 -11.42 -26.91 4.86
N ALA A 23 -11.94 -25.75 5.27
CA ALA A 23 -12.64 -25.60 6.56
C ALA A 23 -14.02 -26.26 6.55
N ALA A 24 -14.76 -26.11 5.44
CA ALA A 24 -16.14 -26.56 5.31
C ALA A 24 -16.27 -28.07 5.11
N GLU A 25 -15.40 -28.69 4.32
CA GLU A 25 -15.52 -30.08 3.87
C GLU A 25 -15.88 -31.10 4.98
N PRO A 26 -15.24 -31.10 6.17
CA PRO A 26 -15.60 -32.04 7.23
C PRO A 26 -17.00 -31.79 7.81
N VAL A 27 -17.41 -30.52 7.88
CA VAL A 27 -18.74 -30.13 8.37
C VAL A 27 -19.80 -30.50 7.34
N LEU A 28 -19.55 -30.25 6.05
CA LEU A 28 -20.47 -30.62 4.97
C LEU A 28 -20.68 -32.12 4.89
N ARG A 29 -19.60 -32.92 5.02
CA ARG A 29 -19.70 -34.39 5.07
C ARG A 29 -20.53 -34.87 6.26
N GLN A 30 -20.22 -34.38 7.46
CA GLN A 30 -20.97 -34.76 8.67
C GLN A 30 -22.46 -34.39 8.55
N LEU A 31 -22.75 -33.22 7.98
CA LEU A 31 -24.12 -32.77 7.76
C LEU A 31 -24.83 -33.64 6.70
N ALA A 32 -24.17 -33.96 5.59
CA ALA A 32 -24.72 -34.81 4.55
C ALA A 32 -24.96 -36.25 5.04
N ASP A 33 -24.04 -36.81 5.84
CA ASP A 33 -24.20 -38.14 6.44
C ASP A 33 -25.41 -38.19 7.39
N GLY A 34 -25.62 -37.11 8.16
CA GLY A 34 -26.79 -36.98 9.04
C GLY A 34 -28.12 -36.76 8.31
N LEU A 35 -28.08 -36.39 7.02
CA LEU A 35 -29.25 -36.10 6.19
C LEU A 35 -29.41 -37.08 5.02
N VAL A 36 -28.75 -38.25 5.08
CA VAL A 36 -28.71 -39.20 3.95
C VAL A 36 -30.10 -39.70 3.52
N ASP A 37 -31.02 -39.84 4.48
CA ASP A 37 -32.40 -40.29 4.23
C ASP A 37 -33.39 -39.13 4.02
N GLU A 38 -32.93 -37.89 4.17
CA GLU A 38 -33.75 -36.69 4.03
C GLU A 38 -33.61 -36.09 2.62
N PRO A 39 -34.68 -35.51 2.05
CA PRO A 39 -34.63 -34.83 0.76
C PRO A 39 -34.02 -33.43 0.91
N VAL A 40 -32.76 -33.37 1.36
CA VAL A 40 -32.02 -32.13 1.58
C VAL A 40 -30.71 -32.16 0.79
N SER A 41 -30.34 -31.01 0.24
CA SER A 41 -29.08 -30.76 -0.44
C SER A 41 -28.26 -29.76 0.36
N VAL A 42 -26.99 -30.06 0.57
CA VAL A 42 -26.02 -29.18 1.21
C VAL A 42 -25.18 -28.50 0.13
N ILE A 43 -25.21 -27.17 0.07
CA ILE A 43 -24.57 -26.39 -0.98
C ILE A 43 -23.62 -25.36 -0.34
N LEU A 44 -22.38 -25.33 -0.82
CA LEU A 44 -21.39 -24.32 -0.46
C LEU A 44 -21.12 -23.41 -1.65
N THR A 45 -21.07 -22.11 -1.42
CA THR A 45 -20.82 -21.10 -2.46
C THR A 45 -19.68 -20.16 -2.06
N SER A 46 -19.01 -19.55 -3.04
CA SER A 46 -18.08 -18.44 -2.83
C SER A 46 -18.83 -17.12 -2.62
N ALA A 47 -18.11 -16.09 -2.15
CA ALA A 47 -18.68 -14.78 -1.81
C ALA A 47 -19.38 -14.06 -2.98
N ASP A 48 -19.03 -14.40 -4.23
CA ASP A 48 -19.63 -13.90 -5.47
C ASP A 48 -20.73 -14.82 -6.03
N GLY A 49 -21.20 -15.80 -5.25
CA GLY A 49 -22.37 -16.63 -5.58
C GLY A 49 -22.08 -17.85 -6.45
N VAL A 50 -20.82 -18.15 -6.77
CA VAL A 50 -20.46 -19.37 -7.52
C VAL A 50 -20.56 -20.60 -6.62
N ILE A 51 -21.25 -21.63 -7.11
CA ILE A 51 -21.40 -22.90 -6.39
C ILE A 51 -20.07 -23.64 -6.40
N LEU A 52 -19.54 -23.93 -5.22
CA LEU A 52 -18.28 -24.64 -5.03
C LEU A 52 -18.50 -26.14 -4.90
N THR A 53 -19.44 -26.53 -4.04
CA THR A 53 -19.74 -27.93 -3.73
C THR A 53 -21.24 -28.10 -3.54
N ARG A 54 -21.77 -29.22 -4.03
CA ARG A 54 -23.13 -29.68 -3.73
C ARG A 54 -23.09 -31.15 -3.30
N ILE A 55 -23.73 -31.46 -2.18
CA ILE A 55 -23.88 -32.82 -1.67
C ILE A 55 -25.37 -33.11 -1.49
N THR A 56 -25.89 -34.08 -2.24
CA THR A 56 -27.32 -34.44 -2.24
C THR A 56 -27.47 -35.95 -2.30
N ALA A 57 -28.09 -36.56 -1.29
CA ALA A 57 -28.34 -38.00 -1.27
C ALA A 57 -29.61 -38.38 -2.07
N SER A 58 -30.64 -37.53 -2.03
CA SER A 58 -31.91 -37.75 -2.73
C SER A 58 -31.77 -37.62 -4.25
N ARG A 59 -31.98 -38.73 -4.97
CA ARG A 59 -31.94 -38.76 -6.46
C ARG A 59 -33.01 -37.90 -7.13
N ARG A 60 -34.15 -37.66 -6.46
CA ARG A 60 -35.23 -36.82 -6.97
C ARG A 60 -34.84 -35.36 -6.86
N LEU A 61 -34.40 -34.94 -5.67
CA LEU A 61 -33.95 -33.57 -5.45
C LEU A 61 -32.74 -33.26 -6.34
N ASN A 62 -31.74 -34.15 -6.40
CA ASN A 62 -30.55 -33.92 -7.22
C ASN A 62 -30.89 -33.64 -8.70
N ARG A 63 -31.84 -34.38 -9.28
CA ARG A 63 -32.30 -34.13 -10.66
C ARG A 63 -32.98 -32.77 -10.80
N THR A 64 -33.85 -32.40 -9.87
CA THR A 64 -34.49 -31.07 -9.88
C THR A 64 -33.47 -29.95 -9.76
N LEU A 65 -32.43 -30.12 -8.93
CA LEU A 65 -31.36 -29.14 -8.80
C LEU A 65 -30.48 -29.05 -10.06
N ASP A 66 -30.31 -30.14 -10.80
CA ASP A 66 -29.64 -30.13 -12.11
C ASP A 66 -30.45 -29.36 -13.16
N ASP A 67 -31.78 -29.57 -13.19
CA ASP A 67 -32.68 -28.92 -14.15
C ASP A 67 -32.71 -27.39 -13.99
N VAL A 68 -32.44 -26.89 -12.78
CA VAL A 68 -32.33 -25.44 -12.50
C VAL A 68 -30.89 -24.94 -12.50
N GLN A 69 -29.91 -25.76 -12.91
CA GLN A 69 -28.49 -25.38 -12.94
C GLN A 69 -27.88 -25.01 -11.58
N LEU A 70 -28.43 -25.52 -10.47
CA LEU A 70 -27.84 -25.44 -9.12
C LEU A 70 -26.71 -26.46 -9.00
N ILE A 71 -25.69 -26.32 -9.83
CA ILE A 71 -24.53 -27.23 -9.98
C ILE A 71 -23.20 -26.47 -9.83
N PRO A 72 -22.12 -27.13 -9.39
CA PRO A 72 -20.81 -26.47 -9.23
C PRO A 72 -20.35 -25.72 -10.49
N GLY A 73 -19.82 -24.52 -10.29
CA GLY A 73 -19.30 -23.62 -11.33
C GLY A 73 -20.30 -22.59 -11.88
N TYR A 74 -21.60 -22.77 -11.61
CA TYR A 74 -22.64 -21.80 -11.94
C TYR A 74 -22.85 -20.78 -10.80
N SER A 75 -23.33 -19.58 -11.13
CA SER A 75 -23.62 -18.54 -10.13
C SER A 75 -25.09 -18.39 -9.81
N TYR A 76 -25.40 -18.34 -8.51
CA TYR A 76 -26.71 -18.05 -7.95
C TYR A 76 -26.78 -16.67 -7.28
N ALA A 77 -25.83 -15.78 -7.60
CA ALA A 77 -25.92 -14.39 -7.18
C ALA A 77 -27.27 -13.79 -7.60
N GLU A 78 -27.80 -12.89 -6.77
CA GLU A 78 -29.15 -12.31 -6.97
C GLU A 78 -29.27 -11.57 -8.31
N GLU A 79 -28.16 -11.05 -8.86
CA GLU A 79 -28.11 -10.44 -10.19
C GLU A 79 -28.44 -11.41 -11.34
N PHE A 80 -28.22 -12.72 -11.16
CA PHE A 80 -28.45 -13.76 -12.18
C PHE A 80 -29.67 -14.64 -11.93
N ALA A 81 -29.98 -14.92 -10.67
CA ALA A 81 -31.09 -15.81 -10.29
C ALA A 81 -32.30 -15.08 -9.67
N GLY A 82 -32.18 -13.77 -9.41
CA GLY A 82 -33.17 -13.00 -8.65
C GLY A 82 -33.21 -13.43 -7.18
N THR A 83 -34.27 -13.06 -6.46
CA THR A 83 -34.46 -13.43 -5.05
C THR A 83 -34.39 -14.96 -4.88
N ASN A 84 -33.39 -15.42 -4.15
CA ASN A 84 -33.12 -16.84 -3.89
C ASN A 84 -32.28 -17.01 -2.60
N GLY A 85 -32.24 -18.23 -2.04
CA GLY A 85 -31.57 -18.50 -0.77
C GLY A 85 -30.09 -18.09 -0.72
N ILE A 86 -29.32 -18.36 -1.78
CA ILE A 86 -27.90 -18.03 -1.88
C ILE A 86 -27.71 -16.53 -2.11
N GLY A 87 -28.29 -16.01 -3.19
CA GLY A 87 -28.11 -14.62 -3.63
C GLY A 87 -28.55 -13.62 -2.57
N THR A 88 -29.76 -13.82 -2.01
CA THR A 88 -30.31 -12.90 -1.00
C THR A 88 -29.54 -12.98 0.32
N THR A 89 -29.00 -14.15 0.68
CA THR A 89 -28.10 -14.28 1.83
C THR A 89 -26.80 -13.49 1.64
N LEU A 90 -26.19 -13.59 0.45
CA LEU A 90 -24.95 -12.88 0.14
C LEU A 90 -25.15 -11.35 0.09
N GLU A 91 -26.27 -10.89 -0.47
CA GLU A 91 -26.60 -9.47 -0.60
C GLU A 91 -26.96 -8.86 0.77
N THR A 92 -27.85 -9.49 1.53
CA THR A 92 -28.27 -8.99 2.84
C THR A 92 -27.21 -9.20 3.93
N ARG A 93 -26.30 -10.15 3.73
CA ARG A 93 -25.35 -10.64 4.74
C ARG A 93 -26.04 -11.08 6.02
N GLN A 94 -27.25 -11.62 5.89
CA GLN A 94 -28.04 -12.16 6.99
C GLN A 94 -28.52 -13.57 6.63
N PRO A 95 -28.70 -14.45 7.65
CA PRO A 95 -29.37 -15.73 7.44
C PRO A 95 -30.75 -15.51 6.83
N THR A 96 -31.00 -16.12 5.67
CA THR A 96 -32.23 -15.93 4.91
C THR A 96 -32.89 -17.28 4.64
N LEU A 97 -34.21 -17.33 4.78
CA LEU A 97 -35.03 -18.45 4.36
C LEU A 97 -35.92 -17.96 3.22
N VAL A 98 -35.81 -18.57 2.05
CA VAL A 98 -36.65 -18.29 0.87
C VAL A 98 -37.45 -19.54 0.54
N THR A 99 -38.77 -19.42 0.49
CA THR A 99 -39.69 -20.55 0.35
C THR A 99 -40.67 -20.36 -0.80
N GLY A 100 -40.76 -21.38 -1.66
CA GLY A 100 -41.75 -21.45 -2.72
C GLY A 100 -41.81 -20.18 -3.57
N ALA A 101 -42.96 -19.51 -3.58
CA ALA A 101 -43.21 -18.30 -4.35
C ALA A 101 -42.42 -17.05 -3.90
N GLU A 102 -41.65 -17.13 -2.81
CA GLU A 102 -40.68 -16.09 -2.45
C GLU A 102 -39.45 -16.09 -3.38
N HIS A 103 -39.20 -17.19 -4.10
CA HIS A 103 -38.21 -17.19 -5.16
C HIS A 103 -38.68 -16.34 -6.33
N PHE A 104 -37.77 -15.55 -6.91
CA PHE A 104 -38.08 -14.75 -8.08
C PHE A 104 -38.38 -15.62 -9.33
N ALA A 105 -37.71 -16.75 -9.46
CA ALA A 105 -37.89 -17.66 -10.59
C ALA A 105 -38.91 -18.77 -10.25
N ASP A 106 -39.92 -18.92 -11.11
CA ASP A 106 -41.04 -19.84 -10.89
C ASP A 106 -40.60 -21.30 -10.82
N CYS A 107 -39.52 -21.65 -11.52
CA CYS A 107 -38.95 -23.00 -11.51
C CYS A 107 -38.36 -23.41 -10.14
N LEU A 108 -38.10 -22.45 -9.25
CA LEU A 108 -37.66 -22.69 -7.87
C LEU A 108 -38.85 -22.79 -6.89
N GLY A 109 -40.08 -22.61 -7.35
CA GLY A 109 -41.28 -22.51 -6.51
C GLY A 109 -41.65 -23.77 -5.70
N GLN A 110 -40.98 -24.89 -5.92
CA GLN A 110 -41.13 -26.13 -5.13
C GLN A 110 -40.09 -26.26 -4.01
N LEU A 111 -39.11 -25.35 -3.95
CA LEU A 111 -37.95 -25.44 -3.07
C LEU A 111 -38.08 -24.50 -1.86
N ALA A 112 -37.48 -24.92 -0.77
CA ALA A 112 -37.16 -24.08 0.39
C ALA A 112 -35.64 -24.03 0.55
N CYS A 113 -35.09 -22.83 0.53
CA CYS A 113 -33.65 -22.58 0.56
C CYS A 113 -33.30 -21.78 1.81
N ALA A 114 -32.49 -22.37 2.68
CA ALA A 114 -32.02 -21.76 3.90
C ALA A 114 -30.53 -21.42 3.78
N GLY A 115 -30.26 -20.16 3.44
CA GLY A 115 -28.92 -19.62 3.28
C GLY A 115 -28.40 -18.95 4.55
N VAL A 116 -27.12 -19.15 4.84
CA VAL A 116 -26.40 -18.49 5.93
C VAL A 116 -25.06 -17.97 5.42
N PRO A 117 -24.74 -16.68 5.66
CA PRO A 117 -23.48 -16.12 5.20
C PRO A 117 -22.34 -16.67 6.06
N ILE A 118 -21.23 -17.02 5.40
CA ILE A 118 -20.01 -17.45 6.07
C ILE A 118 -19.05 -16.27 6.07
N THR A 119 -18.64 -15.83 7.25
CA THR A 119 -17.72 -14.72 7.43
C THR A 119 -16.38 -15.18 7.98
N HIS A 120 -15.31 -14.54 7.52
CA HIS A 120 -13.99 -14.81 8.05
C HIS A 120 -13.89 -14.26 9.48
N PRO A 121 -13.58 -15.09 10.49
CA PRO A 121 -13.72 -14.72 11.90
C PRO A 121 -12.76 -13.62 12.36
N MET A 122 -11.64 -13.41 11.65
CA MET A 122 -10.67 -12.35 11.98
C MET A 122 -10.89 -11.05 11.22
N SER A 123 -11.21 -11.13 9.93
CA SER A 123 -11.31 -9.94 9.06
C SER A 123 -12.75 -9.42 8.92
N GLY A 124 -13.74 -10.24 9.29
CA GLY A 124 -15.16 -9.95 9.09
C GLY A 124 -15.59 -9.97 7.62
N ALA A 125 -14.71 -10.41 6.71
CA ALA A 125 -15.00 -10.48 5.28
C ALA A 125 -16.01 -11.60 4.98
N LEU A 126 -16.98 -11.34 4.10
CA LEU A 126 -17.85 -12.39 3.56
C LEU A 126 -17.00 -13.29 2.64
N VAL A 127 -16.89 -14.58 2.97
CA VAL A 127 -16.10 -15.54 2.20
C VAL A 127 -16.95 -16.47 1.34
N GLY A 128 -18.23 -16.62 1.70
CA GLY A 128 -19.18 -17.47 0.97
C GLY A 128 -20.52 -17.57 1.69
N ALA A 129 -21.35 -18.51 1.26
CA ALA A 129 -22.58 -18.89 1.96
C ALA A 129 -22.74 -20.40 1.98
N LEU A 130 -23.33 -20.91 3.08
CA LEU A 130 -23.87 -22.25 3.18
C LEU A 130 -25.37 -22.18 2.90
N ASP A 131 -25.85 -22.97 1.96
CA ASP A 131 -27.28 -23.11 1.68
C ASP A 131 -27.73 -24.56 1.87
N LEU A 132 -28.85 -24.73 2.56
CA LEU A 132 -29.57 -25.99 2.63
C LEU A 132 -30.86 -25.86 1.82
N THR A 133 -30.94 -26.63 0.74
CA THR A 133 -32.11 -26.66 -0.13
C THR A 133 -32.89 -27.96 0.09
N GLY A 134 -34.19 -27.86 0.33
CA GLY A 134 -35.13 -28.99 0.40
C GLY A 134 -36.45 -28.66 -0.28
N TRP A 135 -37.47 -29.52 -0.13
CA TRP A 135 -38.82 -29.21 -0.59
C TRP A 135 -39.52 -28.24 0.37
N VAL A 136 -40.44 -27.42 -0.16
CA VAL A 136 -41.26 -26.51 0.67
C VAL A 136 -42.03 -27.25 1.78
N GLU A 137 -42.42 -28.49 1.52
CA GLU A 137 -43.23 -29.32 2.42
C GLU A 137 -42.44 -29.87 3.63
N ASP A 138 -41.10 -29.91 3.55
CA ASP A 138 -40.24 -30.62 4.53
C ASP A 138 -39.66 -29.71 5.64
N GLY A 139 -40.16 -28.47 5.76
CA GLY A 139 -39.93 -27.61 6.93
C GLY A 139 -38.68 -26.72 6.88
N GLY A 140 -38.84 -25.50 6.34
CA GLY A 140 -37.77 -24.48 6.23
C GLY A 140 -37.09 -24.00 7.53
N PRO A 141 -37.79 -23.83 8.69
CA PRO A 141 -37.15 -23.33 9.91
C PRO A 141 -36.07 -24.25 10.51
N LEU A 142 -36.21 -25.57 10.33
CA LEU A 142 -35.22 -26.54 10.79
C LEU A 142 -33.95 -26.46 9.93
N LEU A 143 -34.10 -26.34 8.61
CA LEU A 143 -32.99 -26.12 7.68
C LEU A 143 -32.21 -24.86 8.03
N ALA A 144 -32.90 -23.75 8.33
CA ALA A 144 -32.24 -22.52 8.76
C ALA A 144 -31.45 -22.68 10.06
N THR A 145 -31.93 -23.49 11.01
CA THR A 145 -31.21 -23.75 12.27
C THR A 145 -29.98 -24.64 12.04
N LEU A 146 -30.11 -25.69 11.22
CA LEU A 146 -29.00 -26.56 10.84
C LEU A 146 -27.92 -25.80 10.07
N ALA A 147 -28.32 -24.97 9.09
CA ALA A 147 -27.41 -24.13 8.32
C ALA A 147 -26.65 -23.15 9.21
N LYS A 148 -27.33 -22.53 10.20
CA LYS A 148 -26.68 -21.63 11.18
C LYS A 148 -25.66 -22.37 12.03
N SER A 149 -26.03 -23.55 12.55
CA SER A 149 -25.13 -24.36 13.39
C SER A 149 -23.91 -24.85 12.61
N ALA A 150 -24.12 -25.34 11.38
CA ALA A 150 -23.04 -25.78 10.50
C ALA A 150 -22.12 -24.61 10.13
N THR A 151 -22.67 -23.44 9.78
CA THR A 151 -21.87 -22.25 9.48
C THR A 151 -20.99 -21.84 10.66
N ALA A 152 -21.53 -21.82 11.89
CA ALA A 152 -20.73 -21.52 13.08
C ALA A 152 -19.56 -22.51 13.28
N GLN A 153 -19.75 -23.79 12.93
CA GLN A 153 -18.66 -24.78 12.95
C GLN A 153 -17.62 -24.51 11.85
N ILE A 154 -18.05 -24.12 10.65
CA ILE A 154 -17.14 -23.75 9.54
C ILE A 154 -16.30 -22.54 9.94
N GLU A 155 -16.92 -21.49 10.49
CA GLU A 155 -16.21 -20.30 10.98
C GLU A 155 -15.24 -20.62 12.11
N GLY A 156 -15.61 -21.51 13.04
CA GLY A 156 -14.71 -22.00 14.08
C GLY A 156 -13.49 -22.74 13.51
N ARG A 157 -13.67 -23.51 12.44
CA ARG A 157 -12.56 -24.19 11.73
C ARG A 157 -11.69 -23.20 10.96
N LEU A 158 -12.27 -22.19 10.33
CA LEU A 158 -11.52 -21.09 9.69
C LEU A 158 -10.62 -20.38 10.71
N LEU A 159 -11.15 -20.08 11.91
CA LEU A 159 -10.36 -19.46 12.98
C LEU A 159 -9.20 -20.36 13.45
N ALA A 160 -9.47 -21.65 13.64
CA ALA A 160 -8.47 -22.62 14.08
C ALA A 160 -7.36 -22.80 13.04
N GLN A 161 -7.71 -22.85 11.74
CA GLN A 161 -6.75 -22.95 10.64
C GLN A 161 -5.86 -21.70 10.56
N ALA A 162 -6.45 -20.51 10.56
CA ALA A 162 -5.69 -19.25 10.54
C ALA A 162 -4.71 -19.15 11.72
N SER A 163 -5.15 -19.54 12.92
CA SER A 163 -4.31 -19.54 14.12
C SER A 163 -3.15 -20.54 14.03
N ALA A 164 -3.41 -21.73 13.49
CA ALA A 164 -2.39 -22.77 13.31
C ALA A 164 -1.34 -22.36 12.26
N ASP A 165 -1.77 -21.76 11.16
CA ASP A 165 -0.88 -21.27 10.09
C ASP A 165 0.02 -20.13 10.57
N GLN A 166 -0.57 -19.13 11.25
CA GLN A 166 0.20 -18.04 11.84
C GLN A 166 1.22 -18.54 12.87
N THR A 167 0.81 -19.52 13.71
CA THR A 167 1.71 -20.13 14.70
C THR A 167 2.82 -20.95 14.02
N ALA A 168 2.52 -21.68 12.95
CA ALA A 168 3.51 -22.44 12.18
C ALA A 168 4.51 -21.52 11.49
N LEU A 169 4.04 -20.44 10.86
CA LEU A 169 4.87 -19.43 10.21
C LEU A 169 5.81 -18.76 11.23
N LEU A 170 5.28 -18.32 12.37
CA LEU A 170 6.07 -17.70 13.43
C LEU A 170 7.13 -18.66 13.99
N ASN A 171 6.77 -19.90 14.29
CA ASN A 171 7.71 -20.90 14.81
C ASN A 171 8.83 -21.20 13.82
N THR A 172 8.50 -21.26 12.53
CA THR A 172 9.45 -21.51 11.45
C THR A 172 10.38 -20.32 11.24
N TYR A 173 9.83 -19.10 11.23
CA TYR A 173 10.59 -17.85 11.21
C TYR A 173 11.57 -17.75 12.40
N LEU A 174 11.12 -18.03 13.62
CA LEU A 174 11.97 -18.00 14.81
C LEU A 174 13.07 -19.06 14.76
N LYS A 175 12.78 -20.27 14.25
CA LYS A 175 13.79 -21.32 14.02
C LYS A 175 14.84 -20.87 12.99
N ALA A 176 14.43 -20.26 11.88
CA ALA A 176 15.33 -19.75 10.85
C ALA A 176 16.23 -18.63 11.38
N CYS A 177 15.67 -17.68 12.15
CA CYS A 177 16.43 -16.62 12.79
C CYS A 177 17.47 -17.15 13.80
N ARG A 178 17.13 -18.20 14.56
CA ARG A 178 18.06 -18.85 15.50
C ARG A 178 19.19 -19.60 14.79
N ARG A 179 18.92 -20.27 13.67
CA ARG A 179 19.92 -21.04 12.91
C ARG A 179 20.92 -20.15 12.17
N SER A 180 20.50 -18.97 11.71
CA SER A 180 21.33 -18.10 10.88
C SER A 180 21.18 -16.63 11.29
N PRO A 181 21.70 -16.24 12.48
CA PRO A 181 21.52 -14.89 13.03
C PRO A 181 22.14 -13.78 12.17
N GLN A 182 23.10 -14.13 11.32
CA GLN A 182 23.77 -13.21 10.40
C GLN A 182 23.12 -13.14 9.01
N THR A 183 22.02 -13.84 8.76
CA THR A 183 21.33 -13.85 7.45
C THR A 183 20.01 -13.10 7.53
N GLY A 184 19.61 -12.43 6.45
CA GLY A 184 18.28 -11.83 6.37
C GLY A 184 17.23 -12.92 6.29
N VAL A 185 16.15 -12.79 7.06
CA VAL A 185 15.04 -13.75 7.05
C VAL A 185 13.75 -12.99 6.79
N LEU A 186 13.05 -13.42 5.75
CA LEU A 186 11.73 -12.94 5.37
C LEU A 186 10.78 -14.14 5.37
N ALA A 187 9.64 -14.03 6.06
CA ALA A 187 8.58 -15.01 5.99
C ALA A 187 7.26 -14.33 5.61
N LEU A 188 6.51 -14.98 4.73
CA LEU A 188 5.25 -14.52 4.16
C LEU A 188 4.14 -15.52 4.52
N GLY A 189 2.99 -15.00 4.92
CA GLY A 189 1.70 -15.68 4.94
C GLY A 189 0.61 -14.73 4.45
N ASP A 190 -0.64 -15.19 4.37
CA ASP A 190 -1.75 -14.45 3.74
C ASP A 190 -1.88 -12.99 4.21
N ASP A 191 -1.87 -12.77 5.52
CA ASP A 191 -2.03 -11.44 6.14
C ASP A 191 -0.82 -11.01 6.98
N VAL A 192 0.27 -11.79 6.97
CA VAL A 192 1.40 -11.61 7.90
C VAL A 192 2.72 -11.67 7.17
N VAL A 193 3.52 -10.62 7.36
CA VAL A 193 4.91 -10.54 6.91
C VAL A 193 5.82 -10.45 8.13
N LEU A 194 6.78 -11.36 8.23
CA LEU A 194 7.79 -11.35 9.29
C LEU A 194 9.17 -11.08 8.68
N VAL A 195 9.77 -9.95 9.08
CA VAL A 195 11.10 -9.53 8.64
C VAL A 195 12.03 -9.43 9.84
N ASN A 196 13.18 -10.09 9.77
CA ASN A 196 14.15 -10.03 10.86
C ASN A 196 14.85 -8.66 10.94
N ARG A 197 15.36 -8.33 12.14
CA ARG A 197 16.01 -7.04 12.42
C ARG A 197 17.10 -6.69 11.41
N LYS A 198 17.84 -7.69 10.89
CA LYS A 198 18.90 -7.47 9.92
C LYS A 198 18.38 -6.82 8.65
N LEU A 199 17.35 -7.40 8.02
CA LEU A 199 16.71 -6.82 6.83
C LEU A 199 16.02 -5.50 7.15
N ARG A 200 15.36 -5.40 8.31
CA ARG A 200 14.66 -4.18 8.74
C ARG A 200 15.58 -2.98 8.94
N VAL A 201 16.85 -3.21 9.26
CA VAL A 201 17.88 -2.16 9.42
C VAL A 201 18.61 -1.90 8.10
N ALA A 202 18.83 -2.95 7.30
CA ALA A 202 19.61 -2.86 6.08
C ALA A 202 18.80 -2.31 4.89
N LEU A 203 17.50 -2.58 4.83
CA LEU A 203 16.61 -2.19 3.74
C LEU A 203 15.65 -1.10 4.18
N ASP A 204 15.25 -0.25 3.23
CA ASP A 204 14.28 0.82 3.45
C ASP A 204 12.88 0.46 2.98
N ALA A 205 11.92 1.38 3.08
CA ALA A 205 10.53 1.07 2.75
C ALA A 205 10.34 0.70 1.26
N GLN A 206 11.10 1.33 0.35
CA GLN A 206 11.00 1.01 -1.09
C GLN A 206 11.70 -0.31 -1.40
N ASP A 207 12.87 -0.54 -0.82
CA ASP A 207 13.59 -1.81 -0.98
C ASP A 207 12.87 -2.98 -0.30
N GLN A 208 12.27 -2.76 0.86
CA GLN A 208 11.42 -3.75 1.53
C GLN A 208 10.17 -4.04 0.69
N GLY A 209 9.53 -3.00 0.14
CA GLY A 209 8.39 -3.15 -0.76
C GLY A 209 8.73 -3.97 -1.99
N ALA A 210 9.79 -3.61 -2.72
CA ALA A 210 10.26 -4.34 -3.89
C ALA A 210 10.68 -5.77 -3.53
N LEU A 211 11.39 -5.97 -2.42
CA LEU A 211 11.76 -7.30 -1.94
C LEU A 211 10.53 -8.16 -1.62
N LEU A 212 9.49 -7.58 -1.03
CA LEU A 212 8.24 -8.25 -0.73
C LEU A 212 7.47 -8.62 -2.00
N GLU A 213 7.36 -7.71 -2.95
CA GLU A 213 6.72 -7.95 -4.25
C GLU A 213 7.39 -9.14 -4.96
N HIS A 214 8.72 -9.11 -5.08
CA HIS A 214 9.46 -10.22 -5.65
C HIS A 214 9.36 -11.52 -4.84
N ALA A 215 9.25 -11.45 -3.52
CA ALA A 215 9.07 -12.64 -2.69
C ALA A 215 7.66 -13.24 -2.83
N VAL A 216 6.63 -12.42 -3.05
CA VAL A 216 5.26 -12.87 -3.34
C VAL A 216 5.24 -13.59 -4.68
N ASP A 217 5.84 -13.04 -5.73
CA ASP A 217 5.95 -13.68 -7.05
C ASP A 217 6.63 -15.06 -6.97
N LEU A 218 7.60 -15.21 -6.07
CA LEU A 218 8.37 -16.43 -5.88
C LEU A 218 7.69 -17.44 -4.94
N SER A 219 6.64 -17.07 -4.21
CA SER A 219 5.97 -17.93 -3.23
C SER A 219 5.25 -19.13 -3.87
N GLY A 220 5.11 -19.16 -5.20
CA GLY A 220 4.61 -20.30 -5.98
C GLY A 220 5.65 -21.05 -6.84
N ALA A 221 6.91 -20.63 -6.83
CA ALA A 221 7.98 -21.19 -7.67
C ALA A 221 8.70 -22.39 -7.00
N PRO A 222 9.23 -23.36 -7.77
CA PRO A 222 9.99 -24.49 -7.21
C PRO A 222 11.25 -24.02 -6.46
N ALA A 223 11.43 -24.56 -5.26
CA ALA A 223 12.33 -24.01 -4.24
C ALA A 223 13.86 -24.16 -4.49
N THR A 224 14.25 -24.76 -5.62
CA THR A 224 15.66 -24.95 -6.00
C THR A 224 16.30 -23.71 -6.64
N GLN A 225 15.54 -22.66 -6.93
CA GLN A 225 16.02 -21.52 -7.72
C GLN A 225 16.43 -20.34 -6.82
N ARG A 226 17.67 -19.86 -7.00
CA ARG A 226 18.19 -18.66 -6.33
C ARG A 226 17.87 -17.46 -7.19
N HIS A 227 17.16 -16.49 -6.65
CA HIS A 227 16.72 -15.31 -7.40
C HIS A 227 17.52 -14.09 -6.98
N ILE A 228 18.08 -13.40 -7.96
CA ILE A 228 18.79 -12.14 -7.77
C ILE A 228 17.83 -11.02 -8.15
N VAL A 229 17.64 -10.09 -7.24
CA VAL A 229 16.68 -8.99 -7.32
C VAL A 229 17.43 -7.68 -7.19
N ALA A 230 17.25 -6.78 -8.15
CA ALA A 230 17.70 -5.41 -8.04
C ALA A 230 16.69 -4.64 -7.18
N LEU A 231 17.18 -3.95 -6.15
CA LEU A 231 16.36 -3.13 -5.28
C LEU A 231 16.39 -1.67 -5.77
N PRO A 232 15.32 -0.88 -5.53
CA PRO A 232 15.24 0.53 -5.88
C PRO A 232 16.44 1.40 -5.42
N SER A 233 17.10 1.03 -4.33
CA SER A 233 18.33 1.70 -3.86
C SER A 233 19.57 1.47 -4.72
N GLY A 234 19.50 0.56 -5.70
CA GLY A 234 20.63 0.05 -6.48
C GLY A 234 21.39 -1.10 -5.82
N GLN A 235 20.98 -1.52 -4.62
CA GLN A 235 21.50 -2.73 -3.99
C GLN A 235 20.93 -3.98 -4.68
N THR A 236 21.66 -5.10 -4.62
CA THR A 236 21.15 -6.38 -5.11
C THR A 236 20.89 -7.32 -3.95
N ALA A 237 19.72 -7.94 -3.90
CA ALA A 237 19.37 -8.96 -2.93
C ALA A 237 19.29 -10.32 -3.62
N ARG A 238 19.83 -11.35 -2.97
CA ARG A 238 19.65 -12.74 -3.38
C ARG A 238 18.67 -13.40 -2.43
N LEU A 239 17.55 -13.85 -2.97
CA LEU A 239 16.53 -14.63 -2.27
C LEU A 239 16.79 -16.11 -2.52
N SER A 240 16.73 -16.90 -1.45
CA SER A 240 16.80 -18.36 -1.49
C SER A 240 15.61 -18.89 -0.71
N SER A 241 14.70 -19.58 -1.40
CA SER A 241 13.59 -20.27 -0.76
C SER A 241 14.12 -21.37 0.16
N VAL A 242 13.44 -21.57 1.29
CA VAL A 242 13.80 -22.61 2.24
C VAL A 242 12.97 -23.84 1.97
N GLU A 243 13.63 -24.84 1.36
CA GLU A 243 13.08 -26.18 1.19
C GLU A 243 12.85 -26.81 2.57
N ASP A 244 11.59 -26.92 2.93
CA ASP A 244 11.06 -27.87 3.90
C ASP A 244 11.21 -27.52 5.40
N PHE A 245 10.18 -26.85 5.93
CA PHE A 245 9.88 -26.78 7.37
C PHE A 245 8.40 -27.10 7.65
N GLY A 246 7.80 -28.04 6.92
CA GLY A 246 6.40 -28.44 7.13
C GLY A 246 5.35 -27.44 6.62
N LEU A 247 5.78 -26.45 5.83
CA LEU A 247 4.90 -25.55 5.05
C LEU A 247 4.46 -26.19 3.70
N GLY A 248 5.03 -27.35 3.36
CA GLY A 248 5.05 -28.00 2.04
C GLY A 248 3.74 -28.52 1.46
N ALA A 249 2.59 -27.95 1.82
CA ALA A 249 1.31 -28.22 1.16
C ALA A 249 0.41 -26.98 1.00
N ARG A 250 0.77 -25.83 1.58
CA ARG A 250 -0.04 -24.61 1.52
C ARG A 250 0.69 -23.57 0.69
N ARG A 251 0.24 -23.38 -0.57
CA ARG A 251 0.83 -22.48 -1.60
C ARG A 251 0.95 -20.99 -1.18
N GLN A 252 0.45 -20.61 -0.01
CA GLN A 252 0.32 -19.24 0.47
C GLN A 252 1.35 -18.84 1.55
N MET A 253 2.17 -19.77 2.04
CA MET A 253 3.21 -19.46 3.04
C MET A 253 4.61 -19.78 2.52
N ALA A 254 5.52 -18.82 2.63
CA ALA A 254 6.89 -18.96 2.15
C ALA A 254 7.90 -18.37 3.14
N LEU A 255 9.11 -18.92 3.14
CA LEU A 255 10.24 -18.38 3.90
C LEU A 255 11.47 -18.27 2.99
N PHE A 256 12.11 -17.11 3.05
CA PHE A 256 13.28 -16.78 2.25
C PHE A 256 14.47 -16.41 3.14
N TYR A 257 15.63 -16.97 2.81
CA TYR A 257 16.90 -16.37 3.19
C TYR A 257 17.25 -15.27 2.20
N VAL A 258 17.52 -14.08 2.73
CA VAL A 258 17.85 -12.90 1.94
C VAL A 258 19.30 -12.52 2.24
N HIS A 259 20.12 -12.57 1.20
CA HIS A 259 21.50 -12.14 1.23
C HIS A 259 21.63 -10.87 0.41
N LEU A 260 21.94 -9.76 1.08
CA LEU A 260 22.31 -8.53 0.38
C LEU A 260 23.71 -8.73 -0.20
N LEU A 261 23.81 -8.61 -1.51
CA LEU A 261 25.07 -8.70 -2.23
C LEU A 261 25.69 -7.29 -2.23
N GLU A 262 26.84 -7.16 -1.59
CA GLU A 262 27.72 -6.02 -1.83
C GLU A 262 28.37 -6.26 -3.19
N ILE A 263 28.09 -5.43 -4.18
CA ILE A 263 28.94 -5.37 -5.37
C ILE A 263 30.31 -4.89 -4.87
N PRO A 264 31.42 -5.61 -5.13
CA PRO A 264 32.73 -5.18 -4.71
C PRO A 264 33.11 -3.96 -5.55
N THR A 265 32.73 -2.76 -5.11
CA THR A 265 33.39 -1.53 -5.53
C THR A 265 34.76 -1.54 -4.88
N SER A 266 35.77 -1.91 -5.66
CA SER A 266 37.17 -1.63 -5.37
C SER A 266 37.32 -0.19 -4.88
N GLY A 267 37.65 -0.05 -3.58
CA GLY A 267 37.96 1.23 -2.93
C GLY A 267 36.87 1.76 -2.00
N SER A 268 36.73 1.19 -0.80
CA SER A 268 36.10 1.92 0.32
C SER A 268 37.07 3.00 0.82
N PRO A 269 36.70 4.29 0.85
CA PRO A 269 37.12 5.11 1.97
C PRO A 269 36.27 4.72 3.18
N ALA A 270 36.89 4.80 4.34
CA ALA A 270 36.31 4.53 5.66
C ALA A 270 34.92 5.18 5.85
N LEU A 271 34.17 4.66 6.82
CA LEU A 271 33.01 5.31 7.46
C LEU A 271 33.24 6.83 7.63
N GLU A 272 32.91 7.62 6.61
CA GLU A 272 32.92 9.06 6.70
C GLU A 272 31.77 9.44 7.63
N SER A 273 32.14 10.01 8.77
CA SER A 273 31.22 10.70 9.64
C SER A 273 30.35 11.62 8.81
N ILE A 274 29.04 11.44 8.93
CA ILE A 274 28.03 12.25 8.24
C ILE A 274 28.32 13.72 8.55
N ARG A 275 28.89 14.45 7.58
CA ARG A 275 28.89 15.90 7.65
C ARG A 275 27.45 16.34 7.49
N ILE A 276 26.96 17.14 8.43
CA ILE A 276 25.70 17.84 8.28
C ILE A 276 25.89 18.77 7.09
N LEU A 277 25.25 18.45 5.97
CA LEU A 277 25.22 19.29 4.77
C LEU A 277 24.86 20.72 5.20
N PRO A 278 25.65 21.74 4.79
CA PRO A 278 25.50 23.08 5.32
C PRO A 278 24.12 23.66 5.02
N GLY A 279 23.44 24.16 6.06
CA GLY A 279 22.16 24.84 5.93
C GLY A 279 20.92 23.96 5.83
N ILE A 280 21.05 22.63 5.98
CA ILE A 280 19.91 21.72 6.13
C ILE A 280 19.98 20.94 7.45
N THR A 281 18.82 20.56 7.99
CA THR A 281 18.70 19.90 9.30
C THR A 281 17.73 18.73 9.18
N GLY A 282 18.12 17.56 9.70
CA GLY A 282 17.30 16.35 9.72
C GLY A 282 18.14 15.14 10.14
N SER A 283 17.58 14.31 11.00
CA SER A 283 18.23 13.14 11.61
C SER A 283 17.55 11.83 11.25
N SER A 284 16.35 11.89 10.67
CA SER A 284 15.64 10.71 10.18
C SER A 284 16.48 9.96 9.15
N ALA A 285 16.38 8.63 9.17
CA ALA A 285 17.15 7.77 8.27
C ALA A 285 16.75 7.98 6.80
N SER A 286 15.45 8.20 6.53
CA SER A 286 14.93 8.49 5.20
C SER A 286 15.52 9.78 4.63
N TRP A 287 15.50 10.88 5.39
CA TRP A 287 16.13 12.14 5.00
C TRP A 287 17.64 12.00 4.74
N ARG A 288 18.34 11.30 5.64
CA ARG A 288 19.80 11.11 5.50
C ARG A 288 20.15 10.30 4.25
N ARG A 289 19.41 9.23 3.97
CA ARG A 289 19.63 8.41 2.76
C ARG A 289 19.37 9.21 1.49
N SER A 290 18.25 9.93 1.45
CA SER A 290 17.91 10.86 0.37
C SER A 290 19.04 11.86 0.10
N CYS A 291 19.57 12.53 1.13
CA CYS A 291 20.70 13.44 0.99
C CYS A 291 21.98 12.72 0.52
N GLN A 292 22.26 11.51 1.01
CA GLN A 292 23.42 10.71 0.59
C GLN A 292 23.35 10.28 -0.87
N GLN A 293 22.17 9.92 -1.37
CA GLN A 293 21.97 9.57 -2.78
C GLN A 293 22.21 10.77 -3.69
N ILE A 294 21.69 11.95 -3.32
CA ILE A 294 21.96 13.19 -4.06
C ILE A 294 23.45 13.51 -4.04
N ALA A 295 24.11 13.40 -2.87
CA ALA A 295 25.55 13.63 -2.71
C ALA A 295 26.39 12.64 -3.54
N ARG A 296 25.98 11.37 -3.64
CA ARG A 296 26.62 10.38 -4.51
C ARG A 296 26.56 10.82 -5.97
N CYS A 297 25.37 11.19 -6.45
CA CYS A 297 25.20 11.64 -7.84
C CYS A 297 26.08 12.85 -8.14
N ALA A 298 26.14 13.84 -7.24
CA ALA A 298 26.99 15.01 -7.41
C ALA A 298 28.50 14.67 -7.46
N ARG A 299 28.98 13.77 -6.58
CA ARG A 299 30.38 13.31 -6.60
C ARG A 299 30.72 12.56 -7.88
N GLU A 300 29.80 11.75 -8.38
CA GLU A 300 29.94 10.96 -9.61
C GLU A 300 29.65 11.78 -10.88
N GLN A 301 29.36 13.09 -10.74
CA GLN A 301 28.96 13.98 -11.83
C GLN A 301 27.73 13.47 -12.61
N GLN A 302 26.87 12.68 -11.98
CA GLN A 302 25.63 12.20 -12.55
C GLN A 302 24.49 13.18 -12.26
N TRP A 303 23.67 13.39 -13.28
CA TRP A 303 22.48 14.24 -13.15
C TRP A 303 21.43 13.53 -12.32
N VAL A 304 20.77 14.29 -11.46
CA VAL A 304 19.81 13.75 -10.49
C VAL A 304 18.53 14.57 -10.46
N THR A 305 17.41 13.87 -10.53
CA THR A 305 16.09 14.45 -10.30
C THR A 305 15.67 14.20 -8.87
N VAL A 306 15.07 15.19 -8.22
CA VAL A 306 14.64 15.12 -6.83
C VAL A 306 13.13 15.34 -6.76
N SER A 307 12.41 14.26 -6.50
CA SER A 307 10.94 14.26 -6.42
C SER A 307 10.45 14.47 -5.00
N GLY A 308 9.18 14.87 -4.85
CA GLY A 308 8.53 14.99 -3.55
C GLY A 308 7.61 16.20 -3.44
N GLU A 309 6.89 16.26 -2.33
CA GLU A 309 5.88 17.30 -2.11
C GLU A 309 6.48 18.70 -2.00
N THR A 310 5.64 19.70 -2.29
CA THR A 310 5.97 21.11 -2.09
C THR A 310 6.37 21.36 -0.64
N GLY A 311 7.54 21.98 -0.46
CA GLY A 311 8.09 22.27 0.87
C GLY A 311 8.80 21.12 1.57
N SER A 312 8.94 19.94 0.95
CA SER A 312 9.68 18.80 1.53
C SER A 312 11.21 18.98 1.60
N GLY A 313 11.74 20.06 1.01
CA GLY A 313 13.17 20.40 1.07
C GLY A 313 13.99 20.00 -0.16
N ARG A 314 13.35 19.57 -1.26
CA ARG A 314 13.99 19.17 -2.54
C ARG A 314 15.10 20.13 -3.00
N GLY A 315 14.75 21.39 -3.22
CA GLY A 315 15.71 22.40 -3.69
C GLY A 315 16.78 22.75 -2.65
N SER A 316 16.46 22.70 -1.35
CA SER A 316 17.44 22.92 -0.28
C SER A 316 18.48 21.81 -0.23
N ALA A 317 18.06 20.55 -0.41
CA ALA A 317 18.94 19.39 -0.45
C ALA A 317 19.91 19.47 -1.64
N LEU A 318 19.39 19.74 -2.85
CA LEU A 318 20.23 19.93 -4.04
C LEU A 318 21.23 21.07 -3.86
N LYS A 319 20.78 22.21 -3.35
CA LYS A 319 21.65 23.36 -3.12
C LYS A 319 22.76 23.05 -2.11
N ALA A 320 22.43 22.37 -1.02
CA ALA A 320 23.42 22.01 0.00
C ALA A 320 24.47 21.03 -0.54
N VAL A 321 24.02 20.01 -1.30
CA VAL A 321 24.91 19.06 -1.97
C VAL A 321 25.79 19.76 -3.00
N ALA A 322 25.23 20.66 -3.81
CA ALA A 322 25.99 21.39 -4.80
C ALA A 322 27.08 22.27 -4.15
N ILE A 323 26.76 22.95 -3.04
CA ILE A 323 27.73 23.74 -2.26
C ILE A 323 28.86 22.85 -1.73
N GLU A 324 28.55 21.64 -1.27
CA GLU A 324 29.54 20.77 -0.63
C GLU A 324 30.42 20.01 -1.65
N HIS A 325 29.84 19.57 -2.76
CA HIS A 325 30.48 18.60 -3.66
C HIS A 325 30.80 19.13 -5.06
N ILE A 326 30.26 20.28 -5.47
CA ILE A 326 30.48 20.85 -6.80
C ILE A 326 31.32 22.13 -6.66
N PRO A 327 32.62 22.11 -7.02
CA PRO A 327 33.56 23.22 -6.77
C PRO A 327 33.43 24.36 -7.79
N ILE A 328 32.22 24.64 -8.26
CA ILE A 328 31.91 25.75 -9.18
C ILE A 328 30.58 26.40 -8.75
N ARG A 329 30.37 27.65 -9.19
CA ARG A 329 29.14 28.37 -8.85
C ARG A 329 27.95 27.62 -9.44
N THR A 330 26.97 27.30 -8.59
CA THR A 330 25.72 26.67 -9.02
C THR A 330 24.68 27.74 -9.35
N ARG A 331 24.19 27.75 -10.58
CA ARG A 331 23.10 28.63 -11.02
C ARG A 331 21.77 27.93 -10.81
N ILE A 332 20.78 28.65 -10.28
CA ILE A 332 19.44 28.12 -10.01
C ILE A 332 18.47 28.82 -10.95
N PHE A 333 17.68 28.05 -11.69
CA PHE A 333 16.60 28.52 -12.54
C PHE A 333 15.28 28.00 -12.01
N THR A 334 14.29 28.88 -11.90
CA THR A 334 12.94 28.56 -11.44
C THR A 334 11.97 28.48 -12.62
N VAL A 335 10.84 27.78 -12.44
CA VAL A 335 9.74 27.75 -13.42
C VAL A 335 9.31 29.16 -13.83
N ALA A 336 9.19 30.08 -12.87
CA ALA A 336 8.75 31.45 -13.16
C ALA A 336 9.69 32.16 -14.13
N GLU A 337 11.01 31.95 -14.00
CA GLU A 337 12.01 32.50 -14.92
C GLU A 337 11.94 31.80 -16.28
N LEU A 338 11.87 30.47 -16.30
CA LEU A 338 11.93 29.65 -17.52
C LEU A 338 10.64 29.67 -18.35
N ALA A 339 9.47 29.88 -17.73
CA ALA A 339 8.18 29.91 -18.41
C ALA A 339 7.91 31.27 -19.07
N GLY A 340 8.32 32.37 -18.44
CA GLY A 340 7.97 33.72 -18.87
C GLY A 340 9.00 34.41 -19.77
N ASP A 341 10.30 34.18 -19.55
CA ASP A 341 11.36 35.03 -20.11
C ASP A 341 12.22 34.30 -21.16
N SER A 342 12.45 34.92 -22.31
CA SER A 342 13.42 34.44 -23.30
C SER A 342 14.86 34.62 -22.81
N ALA A 343 15.11 35.65 -21.98
CA ALA A 343 16.44 35.92 -21.43
C ALA A 343 16.87 34.85 -20.42
N ALA A 344 15.93 34.25 -19.67
CA ALA A 344 16.22 33.15 -18.76
C ALA A 344 16.68 31.89 -19.51
N LEU A 345 16.04 31.56 -20.65
CA LEU A 345 16.48 30.47 -21.52
C LEU A 345 17.85 30.75 -22.14
N SER A 346 18.10 31.98 -22.63
CA SER A 346 19.42 32.36 -23.14
C SER A 346 20.49 32.31 -22.06
N ALA A 347 20.17 32.67 -20.81
CA ALA A 347 21.08 32.56 -19.69
C ALA A 347 21.35 31.09 -19.31
N LEU A 348 20.35 30.21 -19.41
CA LEU A 348 20.52 28.77 -19.24
C LEU A 348 21.44 28.21 -20.34
N GLU A 349 21.18 28.56 -21.60
CA GLU A 349 22.01 28.15 -22.74
C GLU A 349 23.47 28.62 -22.58
N GLN A 350 23.66 29.88 -22.16
CA GLN A 350 24.99 30.43 -21.91
C GLN A 350 25.72 29.70 -20.77
N GLU A 351 25.02 29.32 -19.70
CA GLU A 351 25.60 28.56 -18.60
C GLU A 351 25.97 27.13 -19.04
N LEU A 352 25.09 26.46 -19.79
CA LEU A 352 25.32 25.11 -20.31
C LEU A 352 26.38 25.06 -21.42
N GLY A 353 26.69 26.20 -22.05
CA GLY A 353 27.77 26.34 -23.04
C GLY A 353 29.18 26.48 -22.44
N GLN A 354 29.31 26.51 -21.11
CA GLN A 354 30.61 26.54 -20.43
C GLN A 354 31.25 25.14 -20.40
N ASP A 355 32.59 25.07 -20.41
CA ASP A 355 33.35 23.80 -20.34
C ASP A 355 32.98 22.95 -19.11
N ARG A 356 32.59 23.61 -18.01
CA ARG A 356 32.00 23.00 -16.82
C ARG A 356 30.89 23.88 -16.26
N PHE A 357 29.74 23.30 -15.99
CA PHE A 357 28.59 24.02 -15.41
C PHE A 357 27.97 23.27 -14.22
N SER A 358 27.26 24.01 -13.38
CA SER A 358 26.43 23.46 -12.31
C SER A 358 25.10 24.19 -12.29
N VAL A 359 24.02 23.46 -12.59
CA VAL A 359 22.69 24.03 -12.76
C VAL A 359 21.69 23.30 -11.87
N ILE A 360 20.83 24.05 -11.19
CA ILE A 360 19.64 23.52 -10.53
C ILE A 360 18.40 24.04 -11.26
N LEU A 361 17.60 23.14 -11.80
CA LEU A 361 16.31 23.43 -12.41
C LEU A 361 15.20 23.12 -11.40
N ARG A 362 14.44 24.13 -10.98
CA ARG A 362 13.41 23.97 -9.96
C ARG A 362 12.02 23.78 -10.55
N ASP A 363 11.34 22.76 -10.04
CA ASP A 363 9.91 22.47 -10.22
C ASP A 363 9.55 22.33 -11.71
N ILE A 364 10.44 21.66 -12.46
CA ILE A 364 10.41 21.59 -13.94
C ILE A 364 9.16 20.92 -14.50
N ASP A 365 8.49 20.10 -13.69
CA ASP A 365 7.20 19.48 -13.98
C ASP A 365 6.08 20.50 -14.25
N LEU A 366 6.23 21.73 -13.75
CA LEU A 366 5.28 22.82 -13.96
C LEU A 366 5.51 23.60 -15.27
N LEU A 367 6.52 23.25 -16.06
CA LEU A 367 6.74 23.84 -17.38
C LEU A 367 5.79 23.21 -18.41
N GLY A 368 5.26 24.02 -19.33
CA GLY A 368 4.49 23.50 -20.47
C GLY A 368 5.38 22.78 -21.49
N GLU A 369 4.78 21.90 -22.31
CA GLU A 369 5.46 21.04 -23.29
C GLU A 369 6.50 21.79 -24.14
N SER A 370 6.11 22.93 -24.72
CA SER A 370 7.01 23.72 -25.58
C SER A 370 8.30 24.14 -24.86
N ARG A 371 8.20 24.50 -23.57
CA ARG A 371 9.37 24.89 -22.76
C ARG A 371 10.18 23.68 -22.33
N LEU A 372 9.52 22.57 -21.98
CA LEU A 372 10.20 21.30 -21.68
C LEU A 372 11.03 20.83 -22.86
N ARG A 373 10.48 20.90 -24.09
CA ARG A 373 11.22 20.55 -25.31
C ARG A 373 12.44 21.44 -25.53
N THR A 374 12.30 22.75 -25.37
CA THR A 374 13.46 23.66 -25.47
C THR A 374 14.53 23.36 -24.41
N VAL A 375 14.12 23.04 -23.18
CA VAL A 375 15.08 22.66 -22.13
C VAL A 375 15.74 21.32 -22.46
N ALA A 376 14.99 20.33 -22.97
CA ALA A 376 15.52 19.04 -23.43
C ALA A 376 16.59 19.22 -24.52
N ASP A 377 16.29 20.02 -25.54
CA ASP A 377 17.21 20.34 -26.63
C ASP A 377 18.49 21.03 -26.11
N LEU A 378 18.36 21.89 -25.09
CA LEU A 378 19.49 22.55 -24.45
C LEU A 378 20.34 21.59 -23.60
N VAL A 379 19.77 20.56 -22.97
CA VAL A 379 20.57 19.65 -22.13
C VAL A 379 21.12 18.45 -22.90
N GLN A 380 20.53 18.11 -24.04
CA GLN A 380 20.93 16.94 -24.83
C GLN A 380 22.42 16.96 -25.22
N GLY A 381 23.11 15.85 -24.96
CA GLY A 381 24.52 15.67 -25.33
C GLY A 381 25.52 16.38 -24.40
N ARG A 382 25.05 16.98 -23.29
CA ARG A 382 25.88 17.69 -22.31
C ARG A 382 26.08 16.90 -21.01
N GLU A 383 25.67 15.62 -20.96
CA GLU A 383 25.69 14.76 -19.78
C GLU A 383 27.09 14.59 -19.17
N HIS A 384 28.14 14.80 -19.97
CA HIS A 384 29.53 14.66 -19.56
C HIS A 384 30.23 15.99 -19.22
N ALA A 385 29.61 17.14 -19.51
CA ALA A 385 30.24 18.46 -19.40
C ALA A 385 29.97 19.17 -18.05
N GLY A 386 28.90 18.84 -17.35
CA GLY A 386 28.54 19.50 -16.10
C GLY A 386 27.55 18.71 -15.27
N TRP A 387 27.05 19.33 -14.20
CA TRP A 387 26.09 18.71 -13.30
C TRP A 387 24.74 19.44 -13.34
N ILE A 388 23.66 18.67 -13.47
CA ILE A 388 22.28 19.16 -13.37
C ILE A 388 21.55 18.46 -12.23
N GLY A 389 20.97 19.27 -11.35
CA GLY A 389 20.00 18.84 -10.35
C GLY A 389 18.61 19.37 -10.71
N ALA A 390 17.61 18.52 -10.86
CA ALA A 390 16.24 18.94 -11.12
C ALA A 390 15.33 18.67 -9.91
N THR A 391 14.32 19.52 -9.66
CA THR A 391 13.23 19.17 -8.73
C THR A 391 11.92 18.97 -9.47
N ILE A 392 11.18 17.92 -9.10
CA ILE A 392 9.87 17.58 -9.68
C ILE A 392 8.82 17.35 -8.60
N GLY A 393 7.57 17.74 -8.84
CA GLY A 393 6.43 17.47 -7.97
C GLY A 393 6.20 15.98 -7.73
N GLY A 394 5.43 15.66 -6.69
CA GLY A 394 5.18 14.27 -6.26
C GLY A 394 3.87 13.65 -6.74
N THR A 395 2.95 14.44 -7.31
CA THR A 395 1.54 14.04 -7.49
C THR A 395 1.02 14.16 -8.93
N ASP A 396 1.55 15.07 -9.75
CA ASP A 396 1.11 15.25 -11.13
C ASP A 396 2.11 14.59 -12.10
N HIS A 397 1.70 13.49 -12.73
CA HIS A 397 2.49 12.80 -13.75
C HIS A 397 2.45 13.59 -15.06
N ASN A 398 3.52 14.36 -15.33
CA ASN A 398 3.68 15.08 -16.59
C ASN A 398 4.35 14.16 -17.61
N THR A 399 3.55 13.53 -18.49
CA THR A 399 4.05 12.58 -19.49
C THR A 399 5.12 13.17 -20.42
N ASP A 400 5.08 14.47 -20.69
CA ASP A 400 6.10 15.15 -21.50
C ASP A 400 7.44 15.23 -20.77
N LEU A 401 7.41 15.45 -19.45
CA LEU A 401 8.61 15.43 -18.61
C LEU A 401 9.27 14.05 -18.61
N ASP A 402 8.48 12.98 -18.48
CA ASP A 402 8.97 11.60 -18.47
C ASP A 402 9.61 11.21 -19.81
N THR A 403 9.08 11.76 -20.91
CA THR A 403 9.53 11.43 -22.26
C THR A 403 10.71 12.28 -22.71
N LEU A 404 10.71 13.58 -22.39
CA LEU A 404 11.67 14.55 -22.94
C LEU A 404 12.84 14.84 -22.00
N ILE A 405 12.64 14.81 -20.68
CA ILE A 405 13.65 15.26 -19.72
C ILE A 405 14.23 14.11 -18.92
N LEU A 406 13.39 13.29 -18.29
CA LEU A 406 13.86 12.21 -17.40
C LEU A 406 14.87 11.23 -18.02
N PRO A 407 14.84 10.91 -19.33
CA PRO A 407 15.84 10.03 -19.94
C PRO A 407 17.28 10.55 -19.85
N HIS A 408 17.48 11.85 -19.65
CA HIS A 408 18.80 12.44 -19.46
C HIS A 408 19.32 12.34 -18.01
N PHE A 409 18.47 11.94 -17.06
CA PHE A 409 18.82 11.84 -15.65
C PHE A 409 19.08 10.40 -15.24
N SER A 410 20.20 10.15 -14.56
CA SER A 410 20.59 8.80 -14.16
C SER A 410 19.76 8.28 -12.98
N HIS A 411 19.27 9.17 -12.13
CA HIS A 411 18.60 8.82 -10.88
C HIS A 411 17.46 9.80 -10.56
N THR A 412 16.38 9.26 -9.99
CA THR A 412 15.35 10.04 -9.30
C THR A 412 15.37 9.72 -7.80
N VAL A 413 15.56 10.73 -6.97
CA VAL A 413 15.61 10.60 -5.50
C VAL A 413 14.39 11.25 -4.88
N THR A 414 13.58 10.47 -4.17
CA THR A 414 12.37 10.97 -3.51
C THR A 414 12.69 11.59 -2.15
N MET A 415 12.25 12.82 -1.92
CA MET A 415 12.28 13.48 -0.61
C MET A 415 11.08 13.04 0.23
N PRO A 416 11.29 12.54 1.46
CA PRO A 416 10.18 12.20 2.34
C PRO A 416 9.42 13.46 2.78
N ALA A 417 8.09 13.40 2.78
CA ALA A 417 7.26 14.43 3.40
C ALA A 417 7.54 14.55 4.92
N LEU A 418 7.28 15.72 5.49
CA LEU A 418 7.59 16.04 6.89
C LEU A 418 6.89 15.10 7.87
N ARG A 419 5.65 14.68 7.58
CA ARG A 419 4.91 13.70 8.38
C ARG A 419 5.59 12.33 8.49
N HIS A 420 6.36 11.91 7.49
CA HIS A 420 7.11 10.64 7.54
C HIS A 420 8.42 10.75 8.31
N ARG A 421 8.84 11.97 8.63
CA ARG A 421 10.03 12.30 9.41
C ARG A 421 9.71 13.25 10.56
N ILE A 422 8.56 13.04 11.19
CA ILE A 422 8.04 13.96 12.22
C ILE A 422 9.00 14.14 13.40
N ASP A 423 9.85 13.13 13.68
CA ASP A 423 10.89 13.23 14.70
C ASP A 423 11.91 14.34 14.41
N ASP A 424 12.11 14.70 13.14
CA ASP A 424 13.00 15.79 12.73
C ASP A 424 12.53 17.16 13.22
N LEU A 425 11.26 17.32 13.64
CA LEU A 425 10.77 18.57 14.25
C LEU A 425 11.61 18.99 15.46
N HIS A 426 12.10 18.04 16.25
CA HIS A 426 12.93 18.32 17.42
C HIS A 426 14.25 19.02 17.07
N SER A 427 14.75 18.82 15.84
CA SER A 427 15.94 19.52 15.34
C SER A 427 15.59 20.71 14.44
N LEU A 428 14.55 20.57 13.61
CA LEU A 428 14.09 21.59 12.67
C LEU A 428 13.52 22.81 13.37
N VAL A 429 12.70 22.65 14.40
CA VAL A 429 12.06 23.79 15.08
C VAL A 429 13.11 24.69 15.76
N PRO A 430 14.05 24.18 16.59
CA PRO A 430 15.10 25.04 17.15
C PRO A 430 16.00 25.67 16.09
N HIS A 431 16.24 24.99 14.97
CA HIS A 431 17.00 25.56 13.86
C HIS A 431 16.25 26.73 13.20
N LEU A 432 14.98 26.52 12.85
CA LEU A 432 14.13 27.54 12.22
C LEU A 432 13.89 28.73 13.14
N LEU A 433 13.66 28.51 14.43
CA LEU A 433 13.51 29.60 15.41
C LEU A 433 14.76 30.47 15.50
N ARG A 434 15.95 29.86 15.55
CA ARG A 434 17.21 30.63 15.52
C ARG A 434 17.36 31.44 14.24
N GLN A 435 16.98 30.85 13.11
CA GLN A 435 17.06 31.51 11.80
C GLN A 435 16.06 32.68 11.69
N LEU A 436 14.83 32.50 12.15
CA LEU A 436 13.75 33.49 12.05
C LEU A 436 13.85 34.58 13.13
N GLY A 437 14.26 34.20 14.34
CA GLY A 437 14.34 35.07 15.51
C GLY A 437 15.54 36.03 15.52
N ARG A 438 16.49 35.90 14.57
CA ARG A 438 17.70 36.75 14.48
C ARG A 438 18.45 36.94 15.82
N GLY A 439 18.53 35.89 16.63
CA GLY A 439 19.17 35.93 17.96
C GLY A 439 18.21 36.05 19.15
N ALA A 440 16.90 36.06 18.92
CA ALA A 440 15.90 35.88 19.97
C ALA A 440 16.07 34.53 20.70
N ASP A 441 16.11 34.56 22.02
CA ASP A 441 16.10 33.37 22.87
C ASP A 441 14.66 32.86 23.03
N LEU A 442 14.18 32.16 22.00
CA LEU A 442 12.84 31.60 21.91
C LEU A 442 12.91 30.07 21.81
N SER A 443 12.14 29.38 22.62
CA SER A 443 12.01 27.92 22.61
C SER A 443 10.55 27.50 22.69
N LEU A 444 10.22 26.27 22.30
CA LEU A 444 8.88 25.71 22.48
C LEU A 444 8.83 24.91 23.78
N SER A 445 7.70 24.99 24.47
CA SER A 445 7.43 24.07 25.56
C SER A 445 7.30 22.63 25.03
N PRO A 446 7.56 21.59 25.86
CA PRO A 446 7.33 20.21 25.46
C PRO A 446 5.89 19.94 25.02
N ALA A 447 4.91 20.67 25.56
CA ALA A 447 3.51 20.56 25.17
C ALA A 447 3.27 21.14 23.76
N ALA A 448 3.82 22.32 23.47
CA ALA A 448 3.76 22.92 22.14
C ALA A 448 4.45 22.04 21.09
N MET A 449 5.62 21.47 21.41
CA MET A 449 6.33 20.54 20.52
C MET A 449 5.48 19.30 20.21
N ARG A 450 4.91 18.65 21.24
CA ARG A 450 4.00 17.51 21.05
C ARG A 450 2.80 17.87 20.18
N GLN A 451 2.29 19.09 20.29
CA GLN A 451 1.17 19.54 19.47
C GLN A 451 1.57 19.70 18.00
N LEU A 452 2.75 20.27 17.72
CA LEU A 452 3.30 20.35 16.36
C LEU A 452 3.56 18.97 15.74
N CYS A 453 4.01 17.99 16.53
CA CYS A 453 4.22 16.62 16.06
C CYS A 453 2.91 15.87 15.69
N LYS A 454 1.74 16.36 16.10
CA LYS A 454 0.45 15.76 15.73
C LYS A 454 -0.07 16.26 14.39
N TYR A 455 0.46 17.37 13.89
CA TYR A 455 0.00 17.94 12.63
C TYR A 455 0.60 17.21 11.44
N SER A 456 -0.18 17.05 10.38
CA SER A 456 0.24 16.35 9.16
C SER A 456 1.18 17.17 8.28
N TRP A 457 1.25 18.48 8.48
CA TRP A 457 2.10 19.41 7.72
C TRP A 457 1.93 19.28 6.19
N PRO A 458 0.73 19.54 5.64
CA PRO A 458 0.49 19.45 4.20
C PRO A 458 1.44 20.33 3.36
N GLY A 459 1.86 21.49 3.86
CA GLY A 459 2.88 22.34 3.22
C GLY A 459 4.30 22.05 3.68
N ASN A 460 4.52 20.92 4.36
CA ASN A 460 5.81 20.41 4.82
C ASN A 460 6.61 21.47 5.60
N VAL A 461 7.91 21.62 5.32
CA VAL A 461 8.79 22.54 6.04
C VAL A 461 8.48 24.00 5.70
N THR A 462 7.92 24.27 4.52
CA THR A 462 7.51 25.63 4.12
C THR A 462 6.40 26.14 5.03
N GLU A 463 5.37 25.32 5.27
CA GLU A 463 4.30 25.63 6.21
C GLU A 463 4.81 25.73 7.65
N LEU A 464 5.65 24.79 8.10
CA LEU A 464 6.29 24.88 9.42
C LEU A 464 7.03 26.21 9.62
N ARG A 465 7.80 26.63 8.62
CA ARG A 465 8.51 27.90 8.64
C ARG A 465 7.54 29.08 8.76
N GLN A 466 6.42 29.05 8.03
CA GLN A 466 5.41 30.12 8.09
C GLN A 466 4.75 30.17 9.48
N VAL A 467 4.37 29.02 10.03
CA VAL A 467 3.82 28.92 11.39
C VAL A 467 4.79 29.49 12.43
N LEU A 468 6.06 29.08 12.38
CA LEU A 468 7.08 29.57 13.30
C LEU A 468 7.40 31.06 13.09
N HIS A 469 7.35 31.54 11.85
CA HIS A 469 7.50 32.97 11.57
C HIS A 469 6.40 33.78 12.27
N ASP A 470 5.15 33.35 12.18
CA ASP A 470 4.02 34.04 12.84
C ASP A 470 4.13 34.00 14.36
N VAL A 471 4.65 32.90 14.93
CA VAL A 471 4.93 32.78 16.37
C VAL A 471 6.01 33.79 16.79
N VAL A 472 7.13 33.87 16.06
CA VAL A 472 8.24 34.80 16.34
C VAL A 472 7.80 36.27 16.23
N GLN A 473 6.85 36.57 15.34
CA GLN A 473 6.27 37.94 15.25
C GLN A 473 5.45 38.31 16.48
N ARG A 474 4.80 37.34 17.14
CA ARG A 474 3.95 37.55 18.33
C ARG A 474 4.73 37.48 19.64
N GLN A 475 5.78 36.66 19.70
CA GLN A 475 6.60 36.46 20.88
C GLN A 475 8.08 36.49 20.52
N ARG A 476 8.81 37.47 21.08
CA ARG A 476 10.23 37.71 20.77
C ARG A 476 11.23 37.06 21.73
N SER A 477 10.77 36.46 22.83
CA SER A 477 11.62 35.73 23.78
C SER A 477 10.81 34.80 24.69
N GLY A 478 11.48 33.83 25.31
CA GLY A 478 10.91 32.92 26.30
C GLY A 478 10.41 31.60 25.72
N VAL A 479 9.49 30.95 26.45
CA VAL A 479 8.91 29.67 26.06
C VAL A 479 7.55 29.91 25.39
N VAL A 480 7.37 29.32 24.21
CA VAL A 480 6.10 29.31 23.46
C VAL A 480 5.26 28.14 23.96
N GLU A 481 4.11 28.44 24.54
CA GLU A 481 3.13 27.43 24.97
C GLU A 481 2.14 27.08 23.84
N VAL A 482 1.26 26.12 24.10
CA VAL A 482 0.31 25.61 23.10
C VAL A 482 -0.65 26.70 22.62
N GLU A 483 -1.04 27.61 23.52
CA GLU A 483 -2.02 28.67 23.29
C GLU A 483 -1.53 29.72 22.28
N GLN A 484 -0.21 29.91 22.18
CA GLN A 484 0.42 30.82 21.22
C GLN A 484 0.53 30.23 19.80
N LEU A 485 0.30 28.92 19.63
CA LEU A 485 0.31 28.30 18.32
C LEU A 485 -0.93 28.72 17.48
N PRO A 486 -0.80 28.79 16.14
CA PRO A 486 -1.95 29.05 15.26
C PRO A 486 -3.11 28.07 15.51
N PRO A 487 -4.39 28.51 15.32
CA PRO A 487 -5.56 27.66 15.54
C PRO A 487 -5.50 26.31 14.83
N MET A 488 -4.97 26.26 13.59
CA MET A 488 -4.79 25.03 12.82
C MET A 488 -3.92 23.98 13.53
N CYS A 489 -2.89 24.41 14.26
CA CYS A 489 -2.05 23.50 15.05
C CYS A 489 -2.74 23.10 16.36
N ARG A 490 -3.68 23.90 16.88
CA ARG A 490 -4.42 23.64 18.12
C ARG A 490 -5.63 22.73 17.93
N ALA A 491 -6.27 22.75 16.76
CA ALA A 491 -7.57 22.13 16.49
C ALA A 491 -7.55 20.61 16.18
N LEU A 492 -6.49 19.90 16.54
CA LEU A 492 -6.29 18.51 16.10
C LEU A 492 -6.77 17.47 17.13
N SER A 493 -7.47 16.46 16.62
CA SER A 493 -7.94 15.26 17.34
C SER A 493 -6.79 14.43 17.97
N ARG A 494 -7.17 13.55 18.90
CA ARG A 494 -6.36 12.99 20.01
C ARG A 494 -5.18 12.06 19.66
N HIS A 495 -4.85 11.77 18.41
CA HIS A 495 -3.86 10.73 18.06
C HIS A 495 -2.77 11.21 17.09
N THR A 496 -1.51 10.92 17.41
CA THR A 496 -0.37 11.09 16.48
C THR A 496 -0.41 9.94 15.47
N LEU A 497 -0.45 10.21 14.17
CA LEU A 497 -0.35 9.15 13.17
C LEU A 497 1.01 8.48 13.27
N THR A 498 1.02 7.15 13.35
CA THR A 498 2.23 6.34 13.17
C THR A 498 2.74 6.48 11.73
N GLN A 499 3.99 6.10 11.47
CA GLN A 499 4.54 6.11 10.11
C GLN A 499 3.69 5.27 9.13
N ILE A 500 3.10 4.16 9.60
CA ILE A 500 2.21 3.32 8.79
C ILE A 500 0.92 4.07 8.46
N GLU A 501 0.28 4.68 9.46
CA GLU A 501 -0.96 5.43 9.27
C GLU A 501 -0.76 6.67 8.38
N ALA A 502 0.41 7.32 8.44
CA ALA A 502 0.76 8.41 7.54
C ALA A 502 0.90 7.93 6.08
N LEU A 503 1.57 6.80 5.86
CA LEU A 503 1.70 6.18 4.52
C LEU A 503 0.33 5.73 3.98
N GLU A 504 -0.51 5.13 4.83
CA GLU A 504 -1.87 4.74 4.45
C GLU A 504 -2.73 5.95 4.09
N ARG A 505 -2.65 7.04 4.87
CA ARG A 505 -3.32 8.29 4.55
C ARG A 505 -2.90 8.78 3.17
N ASP A 506 -1.61 8.78 2.87
CA ASP A 506 -1.09 9.29 1.61
C ASP A 506 -1.47 8.44 0.41
N ALA A 507 -1.47 7.11 0.59
CA ALA A 507 -1.98 6.20 -0.42
C ALA A 507 -3.45 6.50 -0.73
N ILE A 508 -4.25 6.77 0.31
CA ILE A 508 -5.67 7.15 0.17
C ILE A 508 -5.83 8.51 -0.51
N VAL A 509 -5.07 9.54 -0.10
CA VAL A 509 -5.12 10.86 -0.73
C VAL A 509 -4.72 10.78 -2.21
N ARG A 510 -3.58 10.15 -2.52
CA ARG A 510 -3.09 10.00 -3.89
C ARG A 510 -4.08 9.25 -4.76
N SER A 511 -4.62 8.14 -4.27
CA SER A 511 -5.60 7.38 -5.03
C SER A 511 -6.89 8.16 -5.23
N LEU A 512 -7.31 8.98 -4.27
CA LEU A 512 -8.45 9.89 -4.46
C LEU A 512 -8.15 10.95 -5.52
N GLU A 513 -6.94 11.53 -5.55
CA GLU A 513 -6.51 12.53 -6.55
C GLU A 513 -6.46 11.92 -7.96
N GLU A 514 -5.77 10.79 -8.14
CA GLU A 514 -5.66 10.06 -9.42
C GLU A 514 -7.05 9.66 -9.97
N ASN A 515 -8.00 9.40 -9.07
CA ASN A 515 -9.37 9.04 -9.42
C ASN A 515 -10.34 10.22 -9.34
N HIS A 516 -9.86 11.47 -9.37
CA HIS A 516 -10.67 12.69 -9.43
C HIS A 516 -11.74 12.77 -8.31
N GLY A 517 -11.39 12.36 -7.10
CA GLY A 517 -12.27 12.30 -5.93
C GLY A 517 -13.26 11.14 -5.94
N ASN A 518 -13.23 10.25 -6.95
CA ASN A 518 -14.08 9.08 -7.01
C ASN A 518 -13.63 8.02 -5.99
N LYS A 519 -14.21 8.10 -4.80
CA LYS A 519 -13.94 7.20 -3.66
C LYS A 519 -14.10 5.72 -3.99
N LYS A 520 -14.97 5.34 -4.95
CA LYS A 520 -15.14 3.93 -5.36
C LYS A 520 -13.95 3.48 -6.20
N ALA A 521 -13.59 4.26 -7.22
CA ALA A 521 -12.46 3.97 -8.08
C ALA A 521 -11.13 4.00 -7.30
N ALA A 522 -10.96 4.96 -6.38
CA ALA A 522 -9.81 5.03 -5.49
C ALA A 522 -9.70 3.80 -4.56
N ALA A 523 -10.81 3.33 -3.99
CA ALA A 523 -10.81 2.12 -3.17
C ALA A 523 -10.39 0.88 -3.99
N THR A 524 -10.92 0.76 -5.21
CA THR A 524 -10.56 -0.33 -6.13
C THR A 524 -9.09 -0.27 -6.53
N ALA A 525 -8.56 0.91 -6.85
CA ALA A 525 -7.15 1.10 -7.20
C ALA A 525 -6.20 0.75 -6.04
N LEU A 526 -6.61 1.01 -4.80
CA LEU A 526 -5.86 0.65 -3.60
C LEU A 526 -6.06 -0.81 -3.15
N GLY A 527 -6.91 -1.58 -3.82
CA GLY A 527 -7.24 -2.94 -3.40
C GLY A 527 -7.97 -3.03 -2.06
N ILE A 528 -8.59 -1.93 -1.59
CA ILE A 528 -9.32 -1.89 -0.32
C ILE A 528 -10.84 -1.77 -0.55
N SER A 529 -11.63 -2.25 0.40
CA SER A 529 -13.08 -2.11 0.32
C SER A 529 -13.51 -0.64 0.38
N ARG A 530 -14.65 -0.31 -0.25
CA ARG A 530 -15.27 1.02 -0.14
C ARG A 530 -15.55 1.41 1.32
N ALA A 531 -15.90 0.46 2.20
CA ALA A 531 -16.10 0.76 3.62
C ALA A 531 -14.77 1.14 4.31
N THR A 532 -13.67 0.48 3.94
CA THR A 532 -12.32 0.73 4.47
C THR A 532 -11.84 2.13 4.10
N ILE A 533 -11.99 2.55 2.85
CA ILE A 533 -11.56 3.89 2.42
C ILE A 533 -12.35 4.99 3.14
N TYR A 534 -13.68 4.83 3.29
CA TYR A 534 -14.51 5.83 3.98
C TYR A 534 -14.18 5.93 5.48
N ARG A 535 -13.90 4.79 6.14
CA ARG A 535 -13.47 4.78 7.54
C ARG A 535 -12.13 5.50 7.69
N LYS A 536 -11.13 5.18 6.86
CA LYS A 536 -9.81 5.78 6.92
C LYS A 536 -9.81 7.27 6.53
N ILE A 537 -10.65 7.71 5.59
CA ILE A 537 -10.88 9.13 5.28
C ILE A 537 -11.33 9.90 6.53
N LYS A 538 -12.29 9.34 7.28
CA LYS A 538 -12.81 9.96 8.51
C LYS A 538 -11.80 9.90 9.66
N GLU A 539 -11.10 8.78 9.80
CA GLU A 539 -10.08 8.54 10.83
C GLU A 539 -8.86 9.46 10.67
N PHE A 540 -8.42 9.65 9.43
CA PHE A 540 -7.27 10.51 9.13
C PHE A 540 -7.66 11.98 8.92
N GLY A 541 -8.95 12.32 8.86
CA GLY A 541 -9.39 13.70 8.58
C GLY A 541 -8.89 14.17 7.21
N ILE A 542 -9.17 13.37 6.18
CA ILE A 542 -8.92 13.75 4.79
C ILE A 542 -10.14 14.55 4.32
N ASP A 543 -9.95 15.86 4.12
CA ASP A 543 -10.93 16.73 3.47
C ASP A 543 -10.81 16.57 1.95
N ILE A 544 -11.94 16.41 1.26
CA ILE A 544 -12.04 16.11 -0.19
C ILE A 544 -12.71 17.29 -0.88
#